data_AF-W1WDZ2-F1
#
_entry.id   AF-W1WDZ2-F1
#
_cell.length_a   1.000
_cell.length_b   1.000
_cell.length_c   1.000
_cell.angle_alpha   90.00
_cell.angle_beta   90.00
_cell.angle_gamma   90.00
#
_symmetry.space_group_name_H-M   'P 1'
#
loop_
_entity.id
_entity.type
_entity.pdbx_description
1 polymer ?
#
loop_
_entity_poly.entity_id
_entity_poly.type
_entity_poly.pdbx_seq_one_letter_code
_entity_poly.pdbx_strand_id
1 'polypeptide(L)' 'KATLKKYPQLKKALAKLDGILTDSKMAELNHKVENDKEEPAKVAHDYLVEKGILKKWLNIKMSIASTFP' A
#
# COMPACT_ATOMS: atom_id res chain seq x y z
N LYS A 1 -15.58 17.21 -0.09
CA LYS A 1 -15.30 17.05 1.37
C LYS A 1 -16.32 16.16 2.13
N ALA A 2 -17.47 15.77 1.56
CA ALA A 2 -18.48 14.96 2.27
C ALA A 2 -18.00 13.53 2.64
N THR A 3 -17.21 12.87 1.80
CA THR A 3 -16.72 11.50 2.05
C THR A 3 -15.85 11.39 3.31
N LEU A 4 -14.92 12.33 3.52
CA LEU A 4 -14.08 12.34 4.74
C LEU A 4 -14.88 12.65 6.00
N LYS A 5 -15.98 13.40 5.89
CA LYS A 5 -16.90 13.63 7.02
C LYS A 5 -17.66 12.35 7.39
N LYS A 6 -18.07 11.56 6.39
CA LYS A 6 -18.79 10.28 6.57
C LYS A 6 -17.86 9.15 7.02
N TYR A 7 -16.59 9.18 6.62
CA TYR A 7 -15.60 8.16 6.93
C TYR A 7 -14.32 8.79 7.51
N PRO A 8 -14.35 9.30 8.76
CA PRO A 8 -13.19 9.96 9.37
C PRO A 8 -11.96 9.05 9.48
N GLN A 9 -12.14 7.73 9.52
CA GLN A 9 -11.05 6.75 9.50
C GLN A 9 -10.18 6.83 8.23
N LEU A 10 -10.74 7.31 7.10
CA LEU A 10 -9.97 7.51 5.88
C LEU A 10 -8.86 8.53 6.09
N LYS A 11 -9.06 9.54 6.93
CA LYS A 11 -8.00 10.53 7.25
C LYS A 11 -6.78 9.84 7.86
N LYS A 12 -7.00 8.91 8.80
CA LYS A 12 -5.92 8.16 9.45
C LYS A 12 -5.24 7.19 8.48
N ALA A 13 -6.00 6.57 7.58
CA ALA A 13 -5.44 5.68 6.56
C ALA A 13 -4.60 6.44 5.53
N LEU A 14 -5.11 7.57 5.02
CA LEU A 14 -4.44 8.39 4.01
C LEU A 14 -3.20 9.09 4.55
N ALA A 15 -3.19 9.52 5.82
CA ALA A 15 -2.00 10.12 6.45
C ALA A 15 -0.78 9.18 6.49
N LYS A 16 -0.98 7.85 6.36
CA LYS A 16 0.14 6.90 6.25
C LYS A 16 0.85 6.97 4.89
N LEU A 17 0.23 7.59 3.89
CA LEU A 17 0.82 7.79 2.56
C LEU A 17 1.70 9.05 2.51
N ASP A 18 1.67 9.89 3.55
CA ASP A 18 2.45 11.12 3.57
C ASP A 18 3.95 10.80 3.59
N GLY A 19 4.70 11.45 2.69
CA GLY A 19 6.16 11.37 2.64
C GLY A 19 6.74 10.09 2.04
N ILE A 20 5.93 9.11 1.62
CA ILE A 20 6.44 7.88 0.98
C ILE A 20 6.63 8.08 -0.54
N LEU A 21 5.77 8.87 -1.17
CA LEU A 21 5.78 9.13 -2.62
C LEU A 21 6.58 10.40 -2.94
N THR A 22 7.91 10.29 -2.95
CA THR A 22 8.77 11.34 -3.53
C THR A 22 8.67 11.33 -5.06
N ASP A 23 9.02 12.43 -5.72
CA ASP A 23 9.00 12.52 -7.19
C ASP A 23 9.83 11.40 -7.85
N SER A 24 11.02 11.13 -7.30
CA SER A 24 11.88 10.04 -7.77
C SER A 24 11.22 8.67 -7.59
N LYS A 25 10.50 8.44 -6.48
CA LYS A 25 9.82 7.16 -6.26
C LYS A 25 8.62 7.01 -7.17
N MET A 26 7.84 8.07 -7.38
CA MET A 26 6.74 8.08 -8.34
C MET A 26 7.23 7.77 -9.77
N ALA A 27 8.34 8.37 -10.20
CA ALA A 27 8.94 8.08 -11.49
C ALA A 27 9.35 6.60 -11.63
N GLU A 28 9.96 6.02 -10.59
CA GLU A 28 10.31 4.59 -10.57
C GLU A 28 9.06 3.70 -10.68
N LEU A 29 7.99 4.01 -9.95
CA LEU A 29 6.74 3.23 -10.00
C LEU A 29 6.05 3.35 -11.35
N ASN A 30 6.05 4.53 -11.97
CA ASN A 30 5.50 4.74 -13.30
C ASN A 30 6.30 3.96 -14.36
N HIS A 31 7.63 3.92 -14.24
CA HIS A 31 8.47 3.12 -15.15
C HIS A 31 8.06 1.64 -15.15
N LYS A 32 7.79 1.04 -13.98
CA LYS A 32 7.36 -0.35 -13.87
C LYS A 32 6.05 -0.63 -14.62
N VAL A 33 5.14 0.34 -14.61
CA VAL A 33 3.86 0.22 -15.32
C VAL A 33 4.04 0.44 -16.81
N GLU A 34 4.73 1.51 -17.20
CA GLU A 34 4.79 1.96 -18.59
C GLU A 34 5.76 1.13 -19.43
N ASN A 35 6.95 0.84 -18.89
CA ASN A 35 8.02 0.18 -19.62
C ASN A 35 8.03 -1.33 -19.33
N ASP A 36 7.94 -1.72 -18.06
CA ASP A 36 8.00 -3.13 -17.66
C ASP A 36 6.64 -3.83 -17.76
N LYS A 37 5.58 -3.08 -18.12
CA LYS A 37 4.19 -3.55 -18.31
C LYS A 37 3.61 -4.27 -17.10
N GLU A 38 4.09 -3.94 -15.90
CA GLU A 38 3.50 -4.45 -14.67
C GLU A 38 2.10 -3.86 -14.45
N GLU A 39 1.22 -4.66 -13.85
CA GLU A 39 -0.15 -4.22 -13.56
C GLU A 39 -0.13 -3.13 -12.45
N PRO A 40 -0.79 -1.97 -12.65
CA PRO A 40 -0.73 -0.85 -11.72
C PRO A 40 -1.14 -1.20 -10.28
N ALA A 41 -2.18 -2.01 -10.09
CA ALA A 41 -2.62 -2.39 -8.75
C ALA A 41 -1.59 -3.28 -8.04
N LYS A 42 -0.91 -4.17 -8.77
CA LYS A 42 0.22 -4.96 -8.25
C LYS A 42 1.38 -4.05 -7.83
N VAL A 43 1.80 -3.11 -8.69
CA VAL A 43 2.89 -2.16 -8.36
C VAL A 43 2.56 -1.35 -7.12
N ALA A 44 1.33 -0.83 -7.03
CA ALA A 44 0.86 -0.08 -5.86
C ALA A 44 0.81 -0.97 -4.60
N HIS A 45 0.26 -2.17 -4.71
CA HIS A 45 0.15 -3.11 -3.59
C HIS A 45 1.53 -3.50 -3.05
N ASP A 46 2.45 -3.90 -3.92
CA ASP A 46 3.80 -4.31 -3.54
C ASP A 46 4.56 -3.18 -2.87
N TYR A 47 4.43 -1.96 -3.38
CA TYR A 47 5.03 -0.78 -2.77
C TYR A 47 4.46 -0.44 -1.38
N LEU A 48 3.15 -0.56 -1.20
CA LEU A 48 2.51 -0.35 0.12
C LEU A 48 2.87 -1.46 1.12
N VAL A 49 3.13 -2.68 0.65
CA VAL A 49 3.67 -3.77 1.49
C VAL A 49 5.12 -3.50 1.85
N GLU A 50 5.96 -3.04 0.91
CA GLU A 50 7.35 -2.64 1.15
C GLU A 50 7.45 -1.55 2.23
N LYS A 51 6.54 -0.56 2.22
CA LYS A 51 6.45 0.50 3.23
C LYS A 51 5.81 0.04 4.55
N GLY A 52 5.39 -1.22 4.67
CA GLY A 52 4.75 -1.76 5.88
C GLY A 52 3.35 -1.20 6.14
N ILE A 53 2.75 -0.50 5.18
CA ILE A 53 1.42 0.09 5.29
C ILE A 53 0.35 -0.99 5.12
N LEU A 54 0.60 -1.92 4.20
CA LEU A 54 -0.18 -3.14 4.03
C LEU A 54 0.59 -4.35 4.56
N LYS A 55 -0.13 -5.27 5.20
CA LYS A 55 0.44 -6.56 5.58
C LYS A 55 0.41 -7.51 4.38
N LYS A 56 1.52 -8.19 4.14
CA LYS A 56 1.55 -9.32 3.20
C LYS A 56 0.60 -10.41 3.71
N TRP A 57 -0.23 -10.94 2.82
CA TRP A 57 -1.19 -12.01 3.15
C TRP A 57 -0.52 -13.22 3.81
N LEU A 58 0.69 -13.58 3.38
CA LEU A 58 1.47 -14.66 4.00
C LEU A 58 1.79 -14.37 5.47
N ASN A 59 2.12 -13.13 5.81
CA ASN A 59 2.40 -12.73 7.20
C ASN A 59 1.14 -12.83 8.07
N ILE A 60 -0.03 -12.53 7.48
CA ILE A 60 -1.33 -12.73 8.13
C ILE A 60 -1.55 -14.23 8.36
N LYS A 61 -1.36 -15.06 7.32
CA LYS A 61 -1.49 -16.53 7.41
C LYS A 61 -0.57 -17.17 8.45
N MET A 62 0.68 -16.73 8.53
CA MET A 62 1.61 -17.22 9.55
C MET A 62 1.19 -16.79 10.96
N SER A 63 0.82 -15.52 11.13
CA SER A 63 0.37 -14.99 12.42
C SER A 63 -0.87 -15.72 12.94
N ILE A 64 -1.82 -16.07 12.07
CA ILE A 64 -2.99 -16.85 12.48
C ILE A 64 -2.61 -18.30 12.78
N ALA A 65 -1.74 -18.92 11.97
CA ALA A 65 -1.33 -20.31 12.16
C ALA A 65 -0.55 -20.51 13.47
N SER A 66 0.28 -19.53 13.86
CA SER A 66 1.01 -19.56 15.13
C SER A 66 0.15 -19.32 16.38
N THR A 67 -1.10 -18.88 16.22
CA THR A 67 -2.04 -18.66 17.34
C THR A 67 -2.98 -19.84 17.59
N PHE A 68 -2.97 -20.86 16.74
CA PHE A 68 -3.67 -22.12 17.01
C PHE A 68 -2.66 -23.14 17.57
N PRO A 69 -2.90 -23.74 18.75
CA PRO A 69 -2.04 -24.79 19.31
C PRO A 69 -2.03 -26.05 18.45
#